data_AF-A0A6J1PD36-F1
#
_entry.id   AF-A0A6J1PD36-F1
#
_cell.length_a   1.000
_cell.length_b   1.000
_cell.length_c   1.000
_cell.angle_alpha   90.00
_cell.angle_beta   90.00
_cell.angle_gamma   90.00
#
_symmetry.space_group_name_H-M   'P 1'
#
loop_
_entity.id
_entity.type
_entity.pdbx_description
1 polymer ?
#
loop_
_entity_poly.entity_id
_entity_poly.type
_entity_poly.pdbx_seq_one_letter_code
_entity_poly.pdbx_strand_id
1 'polypeptide(L)'
;MFSDTSQDKRDTPKSNEDEQITCEIQDVHISADVYNNIMREKEPSHFITNMSYAVWGPEVLASRCVRSQSNVVEPELTPTKKYGIVNEFEKWMRIKRKMPQMLIDEQLHRSKVNKYFNGAITAARKKLNYKMKRTFSQKEAVENKIRAETTKEGGEEDEEEDEEEEDEEGEKEEEASDDMSDETIIMSDKTMDYETYMKNQRSIKKIRK
;
A
#
# COMPACT_ATOMS: atom_id res chain seq x y z
N MET A 1 29.50 24.26 63.79
CA MET A 1 28.56 25.11 63.04
C MET A 1 29.02 25.03 61.59
N PHE A 2 28.40 24.34 60.64
CA PHE A 2 26.99 24.15 60.32
C PHE A 2 26.69 22.73 59.81
N SER A 3 25.42 22.34 59.97
CA SER A 3 24.77 21.09 59.59
C SER A 3 24.30 21.09 58.13
N ASP A 4 23.93 19.90 57.65
CA ASP A 4 23.07 19.61 56.47
C ASP A 4 23.65 19.94 55.08
N THR A 5 23.57 19.06 54.08
CA THR A 5 22.30 18.80 53.41
C THR A 5 22.39 17.56 52.50
N SER A 6 21.44 16.64 52.73
CA SER A 6 20.63 15.87 51.77
C SER A 6 21.27 14.89 50.77
N GLN A 7 20.93 13.61 50.98
CA GLN A 7 20.91 12.55 49.98
C GLN A 7 19.71 12.77 49.04
N ASP A 8 19.95 13.18 47.80
CA ASP A 8 18.90 13.23 46.78
C ASP A 8 18.84 11.88 46.04
N LYS A 9 17.97 10.99 46.54
CA LYS A 9 17.52 9.79 45.81
C LYS A 9 16.47 10.23 44.78
N ARG A 10 16.92 10.53 43.56
CA ARG A 10 16.01 10.64 42.43
C ARG A 10 15.65 9.25 41.94
N ASP A 11 14.57 8.72 42.50
CA ASP A 11 13.74 7.72 41.84
C ASP A 11 13.21 8.34 40.54
N THR A 12 13.85 8.02 39.41
CA THR A 12 13.23 8.23 38.10
C THR A 12 12.13 7.18 37.93
N PRO A 13 10.85 7.59 37.78
CA PRO A 13 9.82 6.64 37.41
C PRO A 13 10.14 6.10 36.00
N LYS A 14 10.21 4.78 35.86
CA LYS A 14 10.12 4.12 34.55
C LYS A 14 8.75 4.45 33.97
N SER A 15 8.68 5.49 33.15
CA SER A 15 7.51 5.76 32.32
C SER A 15 7.47 4.68 31.24
N ASN A 16 6.58 3.71 31.43
CA ASN A 16 5.99 2.93 30.34
C ASN A 16 5.20 3.91 29.48
N GLU A 17 5.88 4.61 28.60
CA GLU A 17 5.23 5.25 27.47
C GLU A 17 5.40 4.25 26.32
N ASP A 18 4.33 3.52 26.01
CA ASP A 18 4.14 3.01 24.67
C ASP A 18 4.38 4.22 23.75
N GLU A 19 5.54 4.26 23.10
CA GLU A 19 6.02 5.39 22.31
C GLU A 19 4.99 5.68 21.21
N GLN A 20 4.00 6.53 21.50
CA GLN A 20 3.01 7.00 20.55
C GLN A 20 3.75 7.89 19.56
N ILE A 21 4.27 7.29 18.51
CA ILE A 21 4.91 8.02 17.41
C ILE A 21 3.79 8.77 16.70
N THR A 22 3.64 10.06 17.04
CA THR A 22 2.81 10.98 16.28
C THR A 22 3.50 11.24 14.96
N CYS A 23 3.08 10.58 13.89
CA CYS A 23 3.38 11.08 12.55
C CYS A 23 2.77 12.47 12.42
N GLU A 24 3.52 13.44 11.88
CA GLU A 24 3.06 14.79 11.56
C GLU A 24 2.08 14.81 10.35
N ILE A 25 1.18 13.83 10.29
CA ILE A 25 0.05 13.82 9.37
C ILE A 25 -1.10 14.45 10.16
N GLN A 26 -1.41 15.72 9.87
CA GLN A 26 -2.34 16.57 10.64
C GLN A 26 -3.58 15.79 11.15
N ASP A 27 -3.74 15.76 12.48
CA ASP A 27 -4.84 15.13 13.23
C ASP A 27 -5.05 13.63 12.96
N VAL A 28 -3.99 12.89 12.60
CA VAL A 28 -4.05 11.42 12.45
C VAL A 28 -3.13 10.72 13.43
N HIS A 29 -3.73 9.96 14.33
CA HIS A 29 -3.01 9.08 15.24
C HIS A 29 -2.83 7.70 14.60
N ILE A 30 -1.57 7.31 14.38
CA ILE A 30 -1.19 5.96 13.94
C ILE A 30 -0.55 5.27 15.15
N SER A 31 -0.97 4.05 15.47
CA SER A 31 -0.34 3.31 16.57
C SER A 31 1.13 2.99 16.25
N ALA A 32 1.96 2.98 17.29
CA ALA A 32 3.39 2.75 17.18
C ALA A 32 3.71 1.44 16.44
N ASP A 33 3.00 0.37 16.77
CA ASP A 33 3.19 -0.96 16.16
C ASP A 33 2.89 -0.97 14.67
N VAL A 34 1.79 -0.33 14.26
CA VAL A 34 1.39 -0.23 12.86
C VAL A 34 2.42 0.58 12.10
N TYR A 35 2.82 1.73 12.64
CA TYR A 35 3.84 2.57 12.04
C TYR A 35 5.19 1.85 11.88
N ASN A 36 5.65 1.17 12.94
CA ASN A 36 6.89 0.40 12.93
C ASN A 36 6.86 -0.75 11.92
N ASN A 37 5.71 -1.41 11.75
CA ASN A 37 5.52 -2.43 10.72
C ASN A 37 5.58 -1.83 9.31
N ILE A 38 4.94 -0.68 9.08
CA ILE A 38 5.01 0.03 7.79
C ILE A 38 6.45 0.43 7.47
N MET A 39 7.21 0.89 8.46
CA MET A 39 8.61 1.30 8.27
C MET A 39 9.57 0.15 7.93
N ARG A 40 9.16 -1.10 8.12
CA ARG A 40 9.92 -2.31 7.73
C ARG A 40 9.63 -2.77 6.31
N GLU A 41 8.63 -2.18 5.66
CA GLU A 41 8.27 -2.52 4.29
C GLU A 41 9.46 -2.34 3.34
N LYS A 42 9.50 -3.14 2.26
CA LYS A 42 10.59 -3.10 1.27
C LYS A 42 10.16 -2.40 -0.01
N GLU A 43 8.89 -2.55 -0.36
CA GLU A 43 8.32 -2.08 -1.62
C GLU A 43 7.64 -0.71 -1.46
N PRO A 44 7.96 0.27 -2.32
CA PRO A 44 7.32 1.58 -2.32
C PRO A 44 5.78 1.54 -2.38
N SER A 45 5.24 0.67 -3.23
CA SER A 45 3.79 0.51 -3.42
C SER A 45 3.11 0.05 -2.14
N HIS A 46 3.70 -0.92 -1.43
CA HIS A 46 3.17 -1.43 -0.18
C HIS A 46 3.29 -0.41 0.94
N PHE A 47 4.39 0.35 0.99
CA PHE A 47 4.55 1.42 1.97
C PHE A 47 3.40 2.43 1.85
N ILE A 48 3.16 2.95 0.64
CA ILE A 48 2.08 3.92 0.40
C ILE A 48 0.71 3.31 0.68
N THR A 49 0.50 2.03 0.31
CA THR A 49 -0.78 1.34 0.56
C THR A 49 -1.05 1.20 2.06
N ASN A 50 -0.09 0.68 2.83
CA ASN A 50 -0.26 0.46 4.25
C ASN A 50 -0.37 1.79 5.03
N MET A 51 0.40 2.80 4.65
CA MET A 51 0.27 4.14 5.22
C MET A 51 -1.09 4.78 4.88
N SER A 52 -1.59 4.59 3.66
CA SER A 52 -2.93 5.07 3.27
C SER A 52 -4.04 4.38 4.07
N TYR A 53 -3.91 3.07 4.34
CA TYR A 53 -4.84 2.37 5.23
C TYR A 53 -4.78 2.87 6.67
N ALA A 54 -3.59 3.17 7.19
CA ALA A 54 -3.46 3.73 8.54
C ALA A 54 -4.12 5.13 8.65
N VAL A 55 -4.08 5.93 7.58
CA VAL A 55 -4.54 7.33 7.60
C VAL A 55 -6.03 7.50 7.31
N TRP A 56 -6.60 6.69 6.43
CA TRP A 56 -8.02 6.79 6.04
C TRP A 56 -8.85 5.56 6.41
N GLY A 57 -8.23 4.40 6.59
CA GLY A 57 -8.94 3.12 6.59
C GLY A 57 -9.37 2.68 5.18
N PRO A 58 -9.54 1.36 4.95
CA PRO A 58 -9.90 0.84 3.63
C PRO A 58 -11.30 1.28 3.17
N GLU A 59 -12.24 1.49 4.08
CA GLU A 59 -13.62 1.90 3.77
C GLU A 59 -13.69 3.31 3.17
N VAL A 60 -13.00 4.28 3.82
CA VAL A 60 -12.95 5.66 3.32
C VAL A 60 -12.07 5.77 2.10
N LEU A 61 -10.98 5.00 2.02
CA LEU A 61 -10.06 5.06 0.89
C LEU A 61 -10.71 4.56 -0.40
N ALA A 62 -11.54 3.52 -0.33
CA ALA A 62 -12.18 2.93 -1.51
C ALA A 62 -13.15 3.87 -2.24
N SER A 63 -13.76 4.83 -1.52
CA SER A 63 -14.72 5.79 -2.05
C SER A 63 -14.09 7.11 -2.51
N ARG A 64 -12.76 7.21 -2.52
CA ARG A 64 -12.01 8.41 -2.88
C ARG A 64 -11.36 8.29 -4.25
N CYS A 65 -10.96 9.43 -4.81
CA CYS A 65 -10.09 9.51 -5.98
C CYS A 65 -8.81 10.31 -5.71
N VAL A 66 -7.76 10.08 -6.52
CA VAL A 66 -6.49 10.81 -6.40
C VAL A 66 -6.55 12.22 -6.99
N ARG A 67 -7.42 12.39 -8.01
CA ARG A 67 -7.69 13.64 -8.73
C ARG A 67 -9.12 13.59 -9.25
N SER A 68 -9.83 14.70 -9.14
CA SER A 68 -11.16 14.90 -9.70
C SER A 68 -11.16 14.69 -11.21
N GLN A 69 -12.19 14.00 -11.68
CA GLN A 69 -12.53 13.86 -13.09
C GLN A 69 -13.90 14.50 -13.31
N SER A 70 -14.12 15.10 -14.47
CA SER A 70 -15.35 15.87 -14.75
C SER A 70 -16.65 15.08 -14.55
N ASN A 71 -16.58 13.75 -14.68
CA ASN A 71 -17.73 12.85 -14.68
C ASN A 71 -17.80 11.96 -13.42
N VAL A 72 -16.91 12.15 -12.45
CA VAL A 72 -16.80 11.30 -11.26
C VAL A 72 -17.06 12.13 -10.01
N VAL A 73 -18.06 11.72 -9.22
CA VAL A 73 -18.50 12.42 -8.00
C VAL A 73 -17.64 12.04 -6.77
N GLU A 74 -16.69 11.12 -6.93
CA GLU A 74 -15.83 10.66 -5.83
C GLU A 74 -14.96 11.80 -5.28
N PRO A 75 -14.98 12.06 -3.97
CA PRO A 75 -14.18 13.11 -3.37
C PRO A 75 -12.68 12.81 -3.48
N GLU A 76 -11.88 13.86 -3.70
CA GLU A 76 -10.43 13.73 -3.70
C GLU A 76 -9.87 13.32 -2.32
N LEU A 77 -8.68 12.74 -2.32
CA LEU A 77 -7.88 12.58 -1.12
C LEU A 77 -7.59 13.94 -0.49
N THR A 78 -7.73 14.05 0.84
CA THR A 78 -7.42 15.27 1.58
C THR A 78 -5.96 15.68 1.30
N PRO A 79 -5.70 16.87 0.70
CA PRO A 79 -4.36 17.26 0.27
C PRO A 79 -3.33 17.23 1.41
N THR A 80 -3.70 17.66 2.61
CA THR A 80 -2.81 17.67 3.77
C THR A 80 -2.38 16.26 4.20
N LYS A 81 -3.35 15.33 4.30
CA LYS A 81 -3.06 13.93 4.66
C LYS A 81 -2.20 13.26 3.59
N LYS A 82 -2.50 13.51 2.31
CA LYS A 82 -1.69 13.03 1.19
C LYS A 82 -0.25 13.56 1.26
N TYR A 83 -0.07 14.84 1.53
CA TYR A 83 1.24 15.45 1.70
C TYR A 83 2.02 14.83 2.88
N GLY A 84 1.38 14.63 4.02
CA GLY A 84 1.99 13.98 5.17
C GLY A 84 2.51 12.56 4.86
N ILE A 85 1.74 11.77 4.11
CA ILE A 85 2.19 10.43 3.65
C ILE A 85 3.40 10.54 2.71
N VAL A 86 3.41 11.50 1.79
CA VAL A 86 4.53 11.70 0.86
C VAL A 86 5.81 12.11 1.62
N ASN A 87 5.69 12.94 2.66
CA ASN A 87 6.81 13.30 3.52
C ASN A 87 7.36 12.07 4.27
N GLU A 88 6.49 11.23 4.84
CA GLU A 88 6.92 10.00 5.50
C GLU A 88 7.53 8.99 4.53
N PHE A 89 7.02 8.94 3.30
CA PHE A 89 7.58 8.13 2.23
C PHE A 89 9.00 8.58 1.85
N GLU A 90 9.23 9.88 1.72
CA GLU A 90 10.56 10.45 1.52
C GLU A 90 11.50 10.11 2.69
N LYS A 91 11.06 10.32 3.94
CA LYS A 91 11.85 9.99 5.14
C LYS A 91 12.21 8.51 5.16
N TRP A 92 11.27 7.62 4.86
CA TRP A 92 11.52 6.17 4.77
C TRP A 92 12.57 5.83 3.70
N MET A 93 12.46 6.39 2.50
CA MET A 93 13.44 6.18 1.43
C MET A 93 14.84 6.69 1.78
N ARG A 94 14.92 7.86 2.41
CA ARG A 94 16.18 8.51 2.79
C ARG A 94 16.84 7.83 3.98
N ILE A 95 16.10 7.56 5.04
CA ILE A 95 16.65 7.12 6.34
C ILE A 95 16.71 5.59 6.41
N LYS A 96 15.62 4.90 6.08
CA LYS A 96 15.52 3.45 6.22
C LYS A 96 16.15 2.73 5.04
N ARG A 97 15.86 3.16 3.81
CA ARG A 97 16.38 2.54 2.59
C ARG A 97 17.73 3.11 2.16
N LYS A 98 18.14 4.27 2.70
CA LYS A 98 19.42 4.96 2.39
C LYS A 98 19.61 5.15 0.88
N MET A 99 18.53 5.46 0.17
CA MET A 99 18.58 5.61 -1.28
C MET A 99 19.27 6.92 -1.68
N PRO A 100 20.01 6.93 -2.81
CA PRO A 100 20.53 8.17 -3.39
C PRO A 100 19.41 9.15 -3.76
N GLN A 101 19.67 10.45 -3.61
CA GLN A 101 18.67 11.50 -3.85
C GLN A 101 18.03 11.43 -5.25
N MET A 102 18.82 11.12 -6.29
CA MET A 102 18.27 11.02 -7.66
C MET A 102 17.18 9.95 -7.79
N LEU A 103 17.33 8.81 -7.09
CA LEU A 103 16.30 7.77 -7.09
C LEU A 103 15.09 8.18 -6.25
N ILE A 104 15.31 8.91 -5.15
CA ILE A 104 14.23 9.47 -4.34
C ILE A 104 13.38 10.42 -5.18
N ASP A 105 14.01 11.33 -5.93
CA ASP A 105 13.31 12.30 -6.78
C ASP A 105 12.47 11.60 -7.87
N GLU A 106 12.99 10.51 -8.45
CA GLU A 106 12.24 9.68 -9.40
C GLU A 106 11.00 9.04 -8.75
N GLN A 107 11.13 8.54 -7.53
CA GLN A 107 10.03 7.93 -6.77
C GLN A 107 9.00 8.97 -6.31
N LEU A 108 9.44 10.19 -6.01
CA LEU A 108 8.59 11.32 -5.60
C LEU A 108 7.96 12.04 -6.79
N HIS A 109 8.29 11.69 -8.03
CA HIS A 109 7.67 12.27 -9.20
C HIS A 109 6.14 12.10 -9.15
N ARG A 110 5.40 13.19 -9.41
CA ARG A 110 3.95 13.27 -9.19
C ARG A 110 3.17 12.14 -9.86
N SER A 111 3.56 11.73 -11.07
CA SER A 111 2.90 10.63 -11.79
C SER A 111 3.05 9.29 -11.06
N LYS A 112 4.24 9.00 -10.50
CA LYS A 112 4.57 7.75 -9.81
C LYS A 112 3.89 7.69 -8.45
N VAL A 113 3.94 8.78 -7.70
CA VAL A 113 3.21 8.93 -6.43
C VAL A 113 1.71 8.75 -6.63
N ASN A 114 1.11 9.38 -7.65
CA ASN A 114 -0.30 9.21 -7.96
C ASN A 114 -0.64 7.76 -8.37
N LYS A 115 0.26 7.07 -9.08
CA LYS A 115 0.11 5.64 -9.41
C LYS A 115 0.04 4.79 -8.13
N TYR A 116 0.89 5.05 -7.13
CA TYR A 116 0.84 4.35 -5.85
C TYR A 116 -0.47 4.60 -5.10
N PHE A 117 -0.95 5.84 -5.02
CA PHE A 117 -2.23 6.13 -4.38
C PHE A 117 -3.43 5.50 -5.12
N ASN A 118 -3.44 5.51 -6.45
CA ASN A 118 -4.46 4.81 -7.23
C ASN A 118 -4.41 3.30 -6.97
N GLY A 119 -3.21 2.71 -6.87
CA GLY A 119 -3.02 1.32 -6.49
C GLY A 119 -3.60 1.02 -5.10
N ALA A 120 -3.37 1.90 -4.12
CA ALA A 120 -3.91 1.77 -2.77
C ALA A 120 -5.46 1.83 -2.76
N ILE A 121 -6.07 2.74 -3.52
CA ILE A 121 -7.53 2.84 -3.67
C ILE A 121 -8.10 1.57 -4.32
N THR A 122 -7.49 1.08 -5.39
CA THR A 122 -7.90 -0.17 -6.04
C THR A 122 -7.80 -1.36 -5.09
N ALA A 123 -6.70 -1.45 -4.32
CA ALA A 123 -6.53 -2.49 -3.30
C ALA A 123 -7.61 -2.39 -2.21
N ALA A 124 -7.98 -1.17 -1.80
CA ALA A 124 -9.06 -0.93 -0.84
C ALA A 124 -10.39 -1.47 -1.36
N ARG A 125 -10.75 -1.14 -2.62
CA ARG A 125 -11.96 -1.61 -3.29
C ARG A 125 -11.99 -3.14 -3.36
N LYS A 126 -10.89 -3.78 -3.79
CA LYS A 126 -10.78 -5.24 -3.83
C LYS A 126 -10.98 -5.86 -2.44
N LYS A 127 -10.36 -5.28 -1.40
CA LYS A 127 -10.46 -5.75 -0.01
C LYS A 127 -11.90 -5.68 0.51
N LEU A 128 -12.64 -4.61 0.19
CA LEU A 128 -14.05 -4.49 0.58
C LEU A 128 -14.95 -5.47 -0.18
N ASN A 129 -14.75 -5.61 -1.49
CA ASN A 129 -15.52 -6.56 -2.29
C ASN A 129 -15.33 -8.00 -1.82
N TYR A 130 -14.09 -8.39 -1.49
CA TYR A 130 -13.81 -9.70 -0.91
C TYR A 130 -14.49 -9.91 0.44
N LYS A 131 -14.44 -8.91 1.34
CA LYS A 131 -15.17 -8.95 2.62
C LYS A 131 -16.68 -9.12 2.40
N MET A 132 -17.28 -8.37 1.47
CA MET A 132 -18.71 -8.47 1.16
C MET A 132 -19.06 -9.87 0.66
N LYS A 133 -18.36 -10.39 -0.35
CA LYS A 133 -18.58 -11.75 -0.87
C LYS A 133 -18.50 -12.81 0.23
N ARG A 134 -17.47 -12.72 1.10
CA ARG A 134 -17.33 -13.64 2.23
C ARG A 134 -18.48 -13.55 3.22
N THR A 135 -18.97 -12.33 3.52
CA THR A 135 -20.12 -12.18 4.43
C THR A 135 -21.43 -12.68 3.82
N PHE A 136 -21.63 -12.55 2.50
CA PHE A 136 -22.80 -13.12 1.83
C PHE A 136 -22.78 -14.65 1.87
N SER A 137 -21.65 -15.27 1.50
CA SER A 137 -21.48 -16.72 1.58
C SER A 137 -21.70 -17.27 3.00
N GLN A 138 -21.20 -16.57 4.03
CA GLN A 138 -21.43 -16.98 5.43
C GLN A 138 -22.91 -16.85 5.85
N LYS A 139 -23.62 -15.83 5.38
CA LYS A 139 -25.06 -15.67 5.66
C LYS A 139 -25.88 -16.75 4.96
N GLU A 140 -25.59 -17.05 3.70
CA GLU A 140 -26.23 -18.13 2.95
C GLU A 140 -26.02 -19.49 3.63
N ALA A 141 -24.79 -19.77 4.11
CA ALA A 141 -24.51 -21.00 4.85
C ALA A 141 -25.32 -21.12 6.16
N VAL A 142 -25.49 -20.00 6.89
CA VAL A 142 -26.31 -19.98 8.12
C VAL A 142 -27.80 -20.12 7.80
N GLU A 143 -28.32 -19.43 6.78
CA GLU A 143 -29.72 -19.53 6.35
C GLU A 143 -30.06 -20.93 5.84
N ASN A 144 -29.17 -21.56 5.07
CA ASN A 144 -29.34 -22.94 4.62
C ASN A 144 -29.35 -23.94 5.79
N LYS A 145 -28.52 -23.73 6.81
CA LYS A 145 -28.52 -24.56 8.03
C LYS A 145 -29.82 -24.41 8.81
N ILE A 146 -30.31 -23.18 9.00
CA ILE A 146 -31.60 -22.92 9.66
C ILE A 146 -32.75 -23.57 8.87
N ARG A 147 -32.73 -23.44 7.54
CA ARG A 147 -33.73 -24.07 6.66
C ARG A 147 -33.72 -25.59 6.77
N ALA A 148 -32.53 -26.21 6.73
CA ALA A 148 -32.39 -27.66 6.91
C ALA A 148 -32.86 -28.13 8.30
N GLU A 149 -32.60 -27.36 9.35
CA GLU A 149 -33.08 -27.67 10.71
C GLU A 149 -34.60 -27.50 10.85
N THR A 150 -35.21 -26.50 10.19
CA THR A 150 -36.68 -26.33 10.16
C THR A 150 -37.42 -27.37 9.32
N THR A 151 -36.71 -28.12 8.46
CA THR A 151 -37.31 -29.16 7.60
C THR A 151 -37.11 -30.57 8.17
N LYS A 152 -36.43 -30.71 9.33
CA LYS A 152 -36.16 -31.99 10.02
C LYS A 152 -37.19 -32.34 11.12
N GLU A 153 -38.46 -31.96 10.95
CA GLU A 153 -39.59 -32.75 11.48
C GLU A 153 -40.13 -33.64 10.35
N GLY A 154 -39.36 -34.69 10.00
CA GLY A 154 -39.81 -35.78 9.13
C GLY A 154 -38.90 -36.03 7.93
N GLY A 155 -38.10 -37.10 8.01
CA GLY A 155 -37.47 -37.72 6.85
C GLY A 155 -35.97 -37.98 7.02
N GLU A 156 -35.64 -39.26 6.97
CA GLU A 156 -34.30 -39.87 7.02
C GLU A 156 -33.37 -39.44 5.86
N GLU A 157 -32.07 -39.62 6.13
CA GLU A 157 -30.92 -39.94 5.26
C GLU A 157 -30.88 -39.38 3.81
N ASP A 158 -29.80 -38.66 3.48
CA ASP A 158 -28.87 -39.16 2.46
C ASP A 158 -27.56 -38.36 2.41
N GLU A 159 -26.50 -39.12 2.16
CA GLU A 159 -25.13 -38.68 1.85
C GLU A 159 -25.10 -38.02 0.47
N GLU A 160 -24.36 -36.93 0.30
CA GLU A 160 -23.86 -36.53 -1.02
C GLU A 160 -22.45 -35.95 -0.87
N GLU A 161 -21.52 -36.62 -1.53
CA GLU A 161 -20.20 -36.17 -1.94
C GLU A 161 -20.35 -35.01 -2.96
N ASP A 162 -19.35 -34.13 -3.06
CA ASP A 162 -18.91 -33.51 -4.33
C ASP A 162 -17.84 -32.45 -3.97
N GLU A 163 -16.58 -32.73 -4.26
CA GLU A 163 -15.88 -32.59 -5.56
C GLU A 163 -15.17 -31.24 -5.65
N GLU A 164 -13.84 -31.35 -5.78
CA GLU A 164 -12.88 -30.27 -5.95
C GLU A 164 -12.98 -29.72 -7.38
N GLU A 165 -13.17 -28.41 -7.54
CA GLU A 165 -13.02 -27.74 -8.84
C GLU A 165 -11.87 -26.73 -8.72
N GLU A 166 -10.73 -27.11 -9.30
CA GLU A 166 -9.59 -26.27 -9.64
C GLU A 166 -9.90 -25.50 -10.93
N ASP A 167 -10.08 -24.18 -10.85
CA ASP A 167 -10.14 -23.32 -12.05
C ASP A 167 -8.79 -22.64 -12.31
N GLU A 168 -7.98 -23.27 -13.17
CA GLU A 168 -6.94 -22.60 -13.97
C GLU A 168 -7.59 -21.90 -15.16
N GLU A 169 -7.69 -20.56 -15.14
CA GLU A 169 -8.01 -19.80 -16.35
C GLU A 169 -6.78 -19.06 -16.89
N GLY A 170 -6.33 -19.54 -18.04
CA GLY A 170 -5.26 -18.99 -18.86
C GLY A 170 -5.62 -17.65 -19.51
N GLU A 171 -4.63 -16.77 -19.53
CA GLU A 171 -4.68 -15.48 -20.23
C GLU A 171 -4.64 -15.69 -21.75
N LYS A 172 -5.67 -15.20 -22.45
CA LYS A 172 -5.63 -14.93 -23.89
C LYS A 172 -5.38 -13.44 -24.11
N GLU A 173 -4.21 -13.12 -24.64
CA GLU A 173 -3.93 -11.83 -25.25
C GLU A 173 -4.45 -11.85 -26.70
N GLU A 174 -5.39 -10.98 -27.03
CA GLU A 174 -5.76 -10.66 -28.41
C GLU A 174 -5.08 -9.35 -28.82
N GLU A 175 -4.14 -9.44 -29.76
CA GLU A 175 -3.59 -8.29 -30.46
C GLU A 175 -4.55 -7.88 -31.58
N ALA A 176 -5.05 -6.65 -31.51
CA ALA A 176 -5.67 -5.97 -32.64
C ALA A 176 -4.79 -4.77 -33.01
N SER A 177 -4.14 -4.90 -34.16
CA SER A 177 -3.45 -3.86 -34.90
C SER A 177 -4.41 -2.81 -35.42
N ASP A 178 -4.04 -1.53 -35.34
CA ASP A 178 -4.37 -0.58 -36.41
C ASP A 178 -3.33 0.55 -36.50
N ASP A 179 -2.87 0.72 -37.74
CA ASP A 179 -1.90 1.64 -38.31
C ASP A 179 -2.49 3.04 -38.45
N MET A 180 -1.75 4.09 -38.06
CA MET A 180 -1.66 5.37 -38.78
C MET A 180 -0.53 6.25 -38.19
N SER A 181 0.47 6.47 -39.04
CA SER A 181 1.54 7.48 -39.05
C SER A 181 1.41 8.71 -38.11
N ASP A 182 2.45 8.94 -37.30
CA ASP A 182 3.02 10.27 -37.14
C ASP A 182 4.53 10.17 -36.82
N GLU A 183 5.36 10.86 -37.61
CA GLU A 183 6.82 10.83 -37.53
C GLU A 183 7.31 11.38 -36.18
N THR A 184 7.69 10.48 -35.27
CA THR A 184 8.50 10.82 -34.11
C THR A 184 9.67 9.85 -34.02
N ILE A 185 10.87 10.42 -33.88
CA ILE A 185 12.14 9.71 -33.78
C ILE A 185 12.07 8.75 -32.58
N ILE A 186 11.94 7.45 -32.86
CA ILE A 186 12.02 6.39 -31.87
C ILE A 186 13.49 6.28 -31.45
N MET A 187 13.87 7.01 -30.40
CA MET A 187 15.04 6.61 -29.62
C MET A 187 14.66 5.35 -28.87
N SER A 188 15.15 4.21 -29.37
CA SER A 188 14.88 2.90 -28.80
C SER A 188 15.24 2.86 -27.32
N ASP A 189 14.23 2.63 -26.47
CA ASP A 189 14.39 2.25 -25.06
C ASP A 189 15.05 0.86 -24.98
N LYS A 190 16.36 0.83 -25.20
CA LYS A 190 17.19 -0.23 -24.66
C LYS A 190 17.42 0.11 -23.20
N THR A 191 16.74 -0.61 -22.31
CA THR A 191 17.15 -0.72 -20.91
C THR A 191 18.58 -1.25 -20.89
N MET A 192 19.54 -0.33 -20.84
CA MET A 192 20.96 -0.67 -20.81
C MET A 192 21.24 -1.32 -19.47
N ASP A 193 21.65 -2.59 -19.47
CA ASP A 193 21.96 -3.29 -18.23
C ASP A 193 23.09 -2.54 -17.47
N TYR A 194 23.07 -2.67 -16.14
CA TYR A 194 23.97 -1.95 -15.25
C TYR A 194 25.47 -2.24 -15.51
N GLU A 195 25.82 -3.46 -15.94
CA GLU A 195 27.19 -3.81 -16.33
C GLU A 195 27.61 -3.08 -17.61
N THR A 196 26.70 -2.98 -18.59
CA THR A 196 26.94 -2.23 -19.84
C THR A 196 27.12 -0.73 -19.57
N TYR A 197 26.33 -0.13 -18.66
CA TYR A 197 26.51 1.27 -18.23
C TYR A 197 27.89 1.50 -17.59
N MET A 198 28.31 0.62 -16.67
CA MET A 198 29.60 0.74 -15.98
C MET A 198 30.80 0.55 -16.92
N LYS A 199 30.65 -0.28 -17.96
CA LYS A 199 31.69 -0.47 -18.99
C LYS A 199 31.86 0.77 -19.85
N ASN A 200 30.77 1.45 -20.22
CA ASN A 200 30.81 2.71 -20.98
C ASN A 200 31.45 3.86 -20.18
N GLN A 201 31.17 3.98 -18.89
CA GLN A 201 31.80 5.01 -18.03
C GLN A 201 33.33 4.84 -17.90
N ARG A 202 33.82 3.60 -17.96
CA ARG A 202 35.28 3.32 -17.95
C ARG A 202 35.95 3.65 -19.28
N SER A 203 35.25 3.50 -20.40
CA SER A 203 35.76 3.85 -21.74
C SER A 203 35.87 5.36 -21.94
N ILE A 204 34.92 6.14 -21.43
CA ILE A 204 34.92 7.61 -21.54
C ILE A 204 36.11 8.23 -20.77
N LYS A 205 36.53 7.62 -19.65
CA LYS A 205 37.71 8.08 -18.89
C LYS A 205 39.05 7.84 -19.61
N LYS A 206 39.10 7.00 -20.65
CA LYS A 206 40.33 6.74 -21.42
C LYS A 206 40.56 7.73 -22.58
N ILE A 207 39.55 8.49 -22.98
CA ILE A 207 39.63 9.42 -24.12
C ILE A 207 40.07 10.84 -23.69
N ARG A 208 40.07 11.14 -22.38
CA ARG A 208 40.53 12.41 -21.81
C ARG A 208 41.96 12.34 -21.24
N LYS A 209 42.88 11.70 -21.94
CA LYS A 209 44.32 11.78 -21.65
C LYS A 209 45.11 12.10 -22.89
#